data_AF-A0A973TAV2-F1
#
_entry.id   AF-A0A973TAV2-F1
#
_cell.length_a   1.000
_cell.length_b   1.000
_cell.length_c   1.000
_cell.angle_alpha   90.00
_cell.angle_beta   90.00
_cell.angle_gamma   90.00
#
_symmetry.space_group_name_H-M   'P 1'
#
loop_
_entity.id
_entity.type
_entity.pdbx_description
1 polymer ?
#
loop_
_entity_poly.entity_id
_entity_poly.type
_entity_poly.pdbx_seq_one_letter_code
_entity_poly.pdbx_strand_id
1 'polypeptide(L)'
;MVQGMADYGAEGILLAGAGRAILLQLANPAIGRGVAEHSTFTQRPVNRLKGTLTYVYAVVYGTDEQLAEVRRRVNRAHVPVRRAADASSAGYNAYDPELQLWVVATLYDTALTIIEKIYGPLDDDSADAMYQDYARIGTALQLPAGMWPKDRAAFGRYWDQQISVLRAEAPGVRVGRGLLFPKHTALWYRAIMPSARFLTAGLLPCQLRVDFGLPWSDLHARRFERTMRILSVTYPKLPRGIRHWFKDYCLAELDKDLRPAGAFRRPAAATSHPQPQDQSS
;
A
#
# COMPACT_ATOMS: atom_id res chain seq x y z
N MET A 1 29.94 -1.67 10.56
CA MET A 1 29.27 -1.58 9.25
C MET A 1 28.46 -2.85 9.05
N VAL A 2 27.16 -2.81 9.32
CA VAL A 2 26.26 -3.97 9.13
C VAL A 2 25.82 -3.99 7.67
N GLN A 3 26.65 -4.54 6.79
CA GLN A 3 26.19 -5.08 5.51
C GLN A 3 25.54 -6.44 5.83
N GLY A 4 24.20 -6.53 5.90
CA GLY A 4 23.59 -7.84 6.16
C GLY A 4 22.06 -7.93 6.26
N MET A 5 21.36 -6.90 6.74
CA MET A 5 19.89 -6.95 6.76
C MET A 5 19.36 -6.48 5.41
N ALA A 6 18.81 -7.39 4.62
CA ALA A 6 18.18 -7.01 3.37
C ALA A 6 17.02 -6.06 3.68
N ASP A 7 17.06 -4.92 3.00
CA ASP A 7 16.10 -3.81 3.10
C ASP A 7 14.78 -4.22 2.41
N TYR A 8 14.15 -5.27 2.93
CA TYR A 8 13.04 -5.99 2.29
C TYR A 8 11.81 -5.10 2.07
N GLY A 9 11.59 -4.12 2.96
CA GLY A 9 10.51 -3.16 2.83
C GLY A 9 10.63 -2.28 1.58
N ALA A 10 11.82 -2.13 1.01
CA ALA A 10 12.07 -1.33 -0.19
C ALA A 10 11.88 -2.13 -1.49
N GLU A 11 11.67 -3.44 -1.42
CA GLU A 11 11.64 -4.32 -2.59
C GLU A 11 10.38 -4.08 -3.45
N GLY A 12 10.58 -3.77 -4.72
CA GLY A 12 9.52 -3.55 -5.70
C GLY A 12 8.68 -4.80 -5.97
N ILE A 13 9.21 -6.01 -5.68
CA ILE A 13 8.43 -7.27 -5.80
C ILE A 13 7.21 -7.28 -4.88
N LEU A 14 7.21 -6.48 -3.80
CA LEU A 14 6.04 -6.33 -2.92
C LEU A 14 4.78 -5.87 -3.67
N LEU A 15 4.94 -5.16 -4.80
CA LEU A 15 3.84 -4.78 -5.68
C LEU A 15 3.06 -5.99 -6.23
N ALA A 16 3.70 -7.16 -6.35
CA ALA A 16 3.06 -8.38 -6.83
C ALA A 16 1.93 -8.86 -5.92
N GLY A 17 1.97 -8.54 -4.62
CA GLY A 17 0.88 -8.86 -3.68
C GLY A 17 0.00 -7.68 -3.30
N ALA A 18 0.13 -6.52 -3.95
CA ALA A 18 -0.76 -5.39 -3.72
C ALA A 18 -2.25 -5.78 -3.84
N GLY A 19 -2.58 -6.58 -4.85
CA GLY A 19 -3.95 -7.10 -5.02
C GLY A 19 -4.39 -8.01 -3.87
N ARG A 20 -3.49 -8.86 -3.35
CA ARG A 20 -3.77 -9.75 -2.21
C ARG A 20 -4.09 -8.93 -0.95
N ALA A 21 -3.22 -7.98 -0.58
CA ALA A 21 -3.44 -7.11 0.58
C ALA A 21 -4.77 -6.36 0.48
N ILE A 22 -5.05 -5.77 -0.69
CA ILE A 22 -6.30 -5.05 -0.93
C ILE A 22 -7.52 -5.97 -0.78
N LEU A 23 -7.49 -7.17 -1.36
CA LEU A 23 -8.64 -8.08 -1.26
C LEU A 23 -8.85 -8.62 0.16
N LEU A 24 -7.79 -8.85 0.94
CA LEU A 24 -7.90 -9.18 2.37
C LEU A 24 -8.55 -8.05 3.17
N GLN A 25 -8.19 -6.79 2.88
CA GLN A 25 -8.80 -5.62 3.52
C GLN A 25 -10.28 -5.49 3.13
N LEU A 26 -10.61 -5.62 1.85
CA LEU A 26 -11.98 -5.52 1.35
C LEU A 26 -12.87 -6.69 1.79
N ALA A 27 -12.27 -7.83 2.16
CA ALA A 27 -13.00 -8.95 2.72
C ALA A 27 -13.53 -8.70 4.13
N ASN A 28 -12.98 -7.71 4.86
CA ASN A 28 -13.58 -7.26 6.11
C ASN A 28 -14.84 -6.41 5.78
N PRO A 29 -16.04 -6.76 6.28
CA PRO A 29 -17.28 -6.08 5.94
C PRO A 29 -17.30 -4.57 6.20
N ALA A 30 -16.71 -4.10 7.30
CA ALA A 30 -16.69 -2.69 7.65
C ALA A 30 -15.78 -1.90 6.71
N ILE A 31 -14.58 -2.44 6.41
CA ILE A 31 -13.65 -1.83 5.45
C ILE A 31 -14.23 -1.87 4.04
N GLY A 32 -14.79 -3.00 3.61
CA GLY A 32 -15.42 -3.17 2.31
C GLY A 32 -16.55 -2.15 2.06
N ARG A 33 -17.41 -1.93 3.06
CA ARG A 33 -18.45 -0.90 3.02
C ARG A 33 -17.88 0.51 3.00
N GLY A 34 -16.96 0.84 3.91
CA GLY A 34 -16.34 2.16 3.96
C GLY A 34 -15.64 2.55 2.66
N VAL A 35 -14.97 1.59 2.00
CA VAL A 35 -14.39 1.81 0.67
C VAL A 35 -15.47 1.96 -0.40
N ALA A 36 -16.51 1.11 -0.40
CA ALA A 36 -17.57 1.18 -1.40
C ALA A 36 -18.36 2.50 -1.35
N GLU A 37 -18.58 3.06 -0.17
CA GLU A 37 -19.42 4.25 0.04
C GLU A 37 -18.66 5.58 -0.09
N HIS A 38 -17.37 5.63 0.29
CA HIS A 38 -16.63 6.90 0.34
C HIS A 38 -15.49 7.01 -0.67
N SER A 39 -15.20 5.96 -1.41
CA SER A 39 -14.02 5.95 -2.26
C SER A 39 -14.40 5.92 -3.74
N THR A 40 -13.78 6.81 -4.52
CA THR A 40 -13.64 6.66 -5.99
C THR A 40 -12.64 5.54 -6.34
N PHE A 41 -12.58 4.51 -5.50
CA PHE A 41 -11.56 3.46 -5.46
C PHE A 41 -11.34 2.79 -6.81
N THR A 42 -12.44 2.46 -7.48
CA THR A 42 -12.44 1.81 -8.80
C THR A 42 -12.10 2.78 -9.93
N GLN A 43 -12.27 4.09 -9.73
CA GLN A 43 -11.98 5.11 -10.73
C GLN A 43 -10.50 5.52 -10.73
N ARG A 44 -9.82 5.42 -9.58
CA ARG A 44 -8.39 5.80 -9.44
C ARG A 44 -7.57 4.77 -8.64
N PRO A 45 -7.56 3.49 -9.05
CA PRO A 45 -6.94 2.41 -8.29
C PRO A 45 -5.43 2.55 -8.15
N VAL A 46 -4.76 3.00 -9.22
CA VAL A 46 -3.32 3.26 -9.24
C VAL A 46 -2.94 4.38 -8.26
N ASN A 47 -3.73 5.46 -8.21
CA ASN A 47 -3.45 6.58 -7.31
C ASN A 47 -3.62 6.17 -5.85
N ARG A 48 -4.58 5.31 -5.53
CA ARG A 48 -4.72 4.81 -4.17
C ARG A 48 -3.59 3.87 -3.79
N LEU A 49 -3.22 2.93 -4.66
CA LEU A 49 -2.07 2.06 -4.42
C LEU A 49 -0.80 2.89 -4.18
N LYS A 50 -0.56 3.91 -5.03
CA LYS A 50 0.53 4.88 -4.83
C LYS A 50 0.42 5.56 -3.46
N GLY A 51 -0.75 6.08 -3.09
CA GLY A 51 -0.96 6.75 -1.80
C GLY A 51 -0.65 5.86 -0.58
N THR A 52 -1.12 4.61 -0.58
CA THR A 52 -0.82 3.64 0.48
C THR A 52 0.67 3.31 0.55
N LEU A 53 1.33 3.09 -0.59
CA LEU A 53 2.74 2.75 -0.62
C LEU A 53 3.64 3.96 -0.29
N THR A 54 3.29 5.16 -0.77
CA THR A 54 3.97 6.39 -0.35
C THR A 54 3.88 6.58 1.16
N TYR A 55 2.73 6.28 1.76
CA TYR A 55 2.58 6.30 3.22
C TYR A 55 3.53 5.29 3.90
N VAL A 56 3.48 4.02 3.48
CA VAL A 56 4.35 2.96 4.03
C VAL A 56 5.83 3.33 3.91
N TYR A 57 6.28 3.76 2.74
CA TYR A 57 7.67 4.13 2.51
C TYR A 57 8.09 5.37 3.30
N ALA A 58 7.22 6.37 3.45
CA ALA A 58 7.54 7.54 4.24
C ALA A 58 7.66 7.22 5.74
N VAL A 59 6.88 6.26 6.26
CA VAL A 59 7.01 5.81 7.66
C VAL A 59 8.31 5.06 7.91
N VAL A 60 8.74 4.22 6.98
CA VAL A 60 9.92 3.35 7.17
C VAL A 60 11.23 4.05 6.75
N TYR A 61 11.19 4.87 5.69
CA TYR A 61 12.37 5.41 5.02
C TYR A 61 12.36 6.93 4.86
N GLY A 62 11.26 7.59 5.20
CA GLY A 62 11.10 9.03 4.97
C GLY A 62 11.73 9.89 6.06
N THR A 63 11.81 11.19 5.78
CA THR A 63 12.14 12.21 6.79
C THR A 63 10.94 12.50 7.70
N ASP A 64 11.16 13.22 8.80
CA ASP A 64 10.07 13.64 9.70
C ASP A 64 9.03 14.53 8.99
N GLU A 65 9.46 15.38 8.05
CA GLU A 65 8.56 16.22 7.23
C GLU A 65 7.71 15.37 6.29
N GLN A 66 8.32 14.38 5.64
CA GLN A 66 7.63 13.43 4.76
C GLN A 66 6.61 12.61 5.55
N LEU A 67 7.00 12.10 6.72
CA LEU A 67 6.11 11.39 7.63
C LEU A 67 4.93 12.26 8.07
N ALA A 68 5.20 13.51 8.49
CA ALA A 68 4.15 14.45 8.90
C ALA A 68 3.16 14.72 7.75
N GLU A 69 3.65 14.88 6.52
CA GLU A 69 2.83 15.15 5.36
C GLU A 69 1.94 13.96 4.98
N VAL A 70 2.48 12.74 4.92
CA VAL A 70 1.65 11.57 4.63
C VAL A 70 0.61 11.31 5.71
N ARG A 71 0.93 11.55 6.99
CA ARG A 71 -0.04 11.48 8.11
C ARG A 71 -1.16 12.50 7.92
N ARG A 72 -0.83 13.74 7.57
CA ARG A 72 -1.81 14.80 7.28
C ARG A 72 -2.73 14.42 6.11
N ARG A 73 -2.18 13.86 5.03
CA ARG A 73 -2.94 13.40 3.86
C ARG A 73 -3.91 12.27 4.22
N VAL A 74 -3.41 11.23 4.89
CA VAL A 74 -4.23 10.08 5.27
C VAL A 74 -5.33 10.48 6.26
N ASN A 75 -5.01 11.28 7.27
CA ASN A 75 -6.02 11.77 8.22
C ASN A 75 -7.14 12.54 7.49
N ARG A 76 -6.78 13.46 6.60
CA ARG A 76 -7.76 14.20 5.79
C ARG A 76 -8.64 13.27 4.95
N ALA A 77 -8.05 12.23 4.36
CA ALA A 77 -8.79 11.24 3.58
C ALA A 77 -9.69 10.34 4.45
N HIS A 78 -9.30 10.07 5.71
CA HIS A 78 -10.06 9.25 6.66
C HIS A 78 -11.18 10.02 7.37
N VAL A 79 -11.10 11.36 7.49
CA VAL A 79 -12.15 12.20 8.13
C VAL A 79 -13.58 11.84 7.67
N PRO A 80 -13.90 11.78 6.36
CA PRO A 80 -15.26 11.49 5.92
C PRO A 80 -15.65 10.01 5.98
N VAL A 81 -14.71 9.09 6.23
CA VAL A 81 -14.94 7.65 6.13
C VAL A 81 -15.46 7.12 7.47
N ARG A 82 -16.73 7.43 7.74
CA ARG A 82 -17.43 6.98 8.94
C ARG A 82 -18.92 6.87 8.68
N ARG A 83 -19.56 5.88 9.29
CA ARG A 83 -21.01 5.70 9.30
C ARG A 83 -21.41 5.05 10.62
N ALA A 84 -22.44 5.59 11.27
CA ALA A 84 -23.00 5.01 12.49
C ALA A 84 -23.64 3.64 12.21
N ALA A 85 -23.71 2.80 13.24
CA ALA A 85 -24.44 1.55 13.17
C ALA A 85 -25.94 1.80 12.92
N ASP A 86 -26.56 0.92 12.15
CA ASP A 86 -28.00 0.90 11.88
C ASP A 86 -28.50 -0.56 11.77
N ALA A 87 -29.79 -0.75 11.47
CA ALA A 87 -30.40 -2.08 11.35
C ALA A 87 -29.76 -2.96 10.25
N SER A 88 -29.02 -2.38 9.31
CA SER A 88 -28.38 -3.07 8.19
C SER A 88 -26.87 -3.27 8.34
N SER A 89 -26.23 -2.63 9.33
CA SER A 89 -24.78 -2.59 9.46
C SER A 89 -24.32 -2.23 10.88
N ALA A 90 -23.22 -2.84 11.34
CA ALA A 90 -22.54 -2.42 12.56
C ALA A 90 -21.87 -1.03 12.46
N GLY A 91 -21.97 -0.37 11.31
CA GLY A 91 -21.27 0.89 11.03
C GLY A 91 -19.79 0.65 10.70
N TYR A 92 -19.07 1.74 10.51
CA TYR A 92 -17.61 1.72 10.33
C TYR A 92 -17.02 3.08 10.63
N ASN A 93 -15.74 3.09 11.00
CA ASN A 93 -14.96 4.31 11.15
C ASN A 93 -13.51 4.02 10.73
N ALA A 94 -12.92 4.85 9.86
CA ALA A 94 -11.52 4.69 9.47
C ALA A 94 -10.51 4.94 10.61
N TYR A 95 -10.98 5.50 11.73
CA TYR A 95 -10.23 5.64 12.98
C TYR A 95 -10.48 4.51 13.99
N ASP A 96 -11.27 3.49 13.63
CA ASP A 96 -11.43 2.30 14.44
C ASP A 96 -10.08 1.55 14.52
N PRO A 97 -9.49 1.39 15.72
CA PRO A 97 -8.18 0.79 15.85
C PRO A 97 -8.17 -0.71 15.51
N GLU A 98 -9.28 -1.44 15.64
CA GLU A 98 -9.35 -2.84 15.22
C GLU A 98 -9.29 -2.97 13.69
N LEU A 99 -9.97 -2.07 12.98
CA LEU A 99 -9.91 -2.02 11.52
C LEU A 99 -8.53 -1.57 11.03
N GLN A 100 -7.89 -0.62 11.71
CA GLN A 100 -6.52 -0.21 11.40
C GLN A 100 -5.51 -1.34 11.63
N LEU A 101 -5.66 -2.07 12.75
CA LEU A 101 -4.86 -3.27 13.02
C LEU A 101 -4.99 -4.28 11.87
N TRP A 102 -6.22 -4.57 11.43
CA TRP A 102 -6.43 -5.49 10.30
C TRP A 102 -5.76 -4.99 9.02
N VAL A 103 -5.89 -3.71 8.69
CA VAL A 103 -5.24 -3.12 7.50
C VAL A 103 -3.73 -3.32 7.55
N VAL A 104 -3.08 -3.00 8.67
CA VAL A 104 -1.62 -3.13 8.81
C VAL A 104 -1.20 -4.60 8.83
N ALA A 105 -1.96 -5.46 9.50
CA ALA A 105 -1.72 -6.90 9.55
C ALA A 105 -1.72 -7.52 8.14
N THR A 106 -2.67 -7.14 7.28
CA THR A 106 -2.71 -7.62 5.89
C THR A 106 -1.52 -7.13 5.07
N LEU A 107 -0.96 -5.96 5.37
CA LEU A 107 0.25 -5.47 4.69
C LEU A 107 1.47 -6.27 5.15
N TYR A 108 1.62 -6.51 6.45
CA TYR A 108 2.73 -7.30 7.01
C TYR A 108 2.72 -8.72 6.46
N ASP A 109 1.61 -9.44 6.61
CA ASP A 109 1.51 -10.84 6.18
C ASP A 109 1.68 -10.99 4.67
N THR A 110 1.16 -10.04 3.88
CA THR A 110 1.39 -10.01 2.43
C THR A 110 2.86 -9.83 2.09
N ALA A 111 3.54 -8.89 2.76
CA ALA A 111 4.93 -8.64 2.49
C ALA A 111 5.80 -9.82 2.91
N LEU A 112 5.60 -10.37 4.11
CA LEU A 112 6.30 -11.57 4.56
C LEU A 112 6.11 -12.73 3.58
N THR A 113 4.87 -13.00 3.17
CA THR A 113 4.54 -14.05 2.17
C THR A 113 5.33 -13.87 0.87
N ILE A 114 5.42 -12.64 0.34
CA ILE A 114 6.13 -12.37 -0.91
C ILE A 114 7.63 -12.52 -0.70
N ILE A 115 8.17 -11.91 0.34
CA ILE A 115 9.61 -11.91 0.63
C ILE A 115 10.08 -13.36 0.80
N GLU A 116 9.38 -14.18 1.58
CA GLU A 116 9.77 -15.57 1.77
C GLU A 116 9.63 -16.42 0.50
N LYS A 117 8.67 -16.12 -0.37
CA LYS A 117 8.57 -16.77 -1.69
C LYS A 117 9.73 -16.41 -2.63
N ILE A 118 10.39 -15.27 -2.42
CA ILE A 118 11.45 -14.77 -3.30
C ILE A 118 12.84 -15.06 -2.75
N TYR A 119 13.03 -14.88 -1.45
CA TYR A 119 14.33 -14.98 -0.77
C TYR A 119 14.48 -16.26 0.08
N GLY A 120 13.40 -17.01 0.26
CA GLY A 120 13.33 -18.09 1.24
C GLY A 120 12.95 -17.59 2.64
N PRO A 121 12.77 -18.49 3.61
CA PRO A 121 12.45 -18.11 5.00
C PRO A 121 13.45 -17.10 5.54
N LEU A 122 12.95 -16.06 6.21
CA LEU A 122 13.80 -15.08 6.85
C LEU A 122 14.43 -15.66 8.11
N ASP A 123 15.66 -15.24 8.42
CA ASP A 123 16.22 -15.42 9.76
C ASP A 123 15.43 -14.61 10.79
N ASP A 124 15.54 -14.99 12.06
CA ASP A 124 14.73 -14.39 13.13
C ASP A 124 14.97 -12.88 13.29
N ASP A 125 16.21 -12.42 13.16
CA ASP A 125 16.54 -10.98 13.29
C ASP A 125 15.90 -10.17 12.16
N SER A 126 16.00 -10.66 10.92
CA SER A 126 15.36 -10.03 9.75
C SER A 126 13.83 -10.04 9.87
N ALA A 127 13.25 -11.16 10.33
CA ALA A 127 11.81 -11.29 10.50
C ALA A 127 11.27 -10.37 11.62
N ASP A 128 12.00 -10.25 12.72
CA ASP A 128 11.65 -9.36 13.84
C ASP A 128 11.80 -7.88 13.46
N ALA A 129 12.86 -7.51 12.72
CA ALA A 129 13.04 -6.15 12.24
C ALA A 129 11.92 -5.74 11.29
N MET A 130 11.57 -6.61 10.33
CA MET A 130 10.42 -6.40 9.46
C MET A 130 9.13 -6.26 10.28
N TYR A 131 8.92 -7.10 11.28
CA TYR A 131 7.75 -7.02 12.15
C TYR A 131 7.62 -5.68 12.88
N GLN A 132 8.74 -5.13 13.38
CA GLN A 132 8.78 -3.83 14.03
C GLN A 132 8.48 -2.67 13.06
N ASP A 133 8.92 -2.75 11.81
CA ASP A 133 8.58 -1.74 10.80
C ASP A 133 7.07 -1.65 10.57
N TYR A 134 6.36 -2.79 10.58
CA TYR A 134 4.90 -2.79 10.47
C TYR A 134 4.19 -2.28 11.74
N ALA A 135 4.77 -2.50 12.94
CA ALA A 135 4.28 -1.86 14.16
C ALA A 135 4.35 -0.32 14.07
N ARG A 136 5.44 0.22 13.50
CA ARG A 136 5.61 1.67 13.25
C ARG A 136 4.58 2.19 12.24
N ILE A 137 4.36 1.47 11.14
CA ILE A 137 3.33 1.78 10.13
C ILE A 137 1.94 1.89 10.79
N GLY A 138 1.58 0.94 11.66
CA GLY A 138 0.32 1.00 12.39
C GLY A 138 0.23 2.20 13.33
N THR A 139 1.27 2.44 14.14
CA THR A 139 1.29 3.56 15.08
C THR A 139 1.16 4.92 14.37
N ALA A 140 1.82 5.07 13.23
CA ALA A 140 1.70 6.27 12.41
C ALA A 140 0.26 6.49 11.88
N LEU A 141 -0.54 5.42 11.74
CA LEU A 141 -1.96 5.45 11.34
C LEU A 141 -2.91 5.74 12.50
N GLN A 142 -2.36 5.94 13.71
CA GLN A 142 -3.08 6.12 14.98
C GLN A 142 -3.53 4.83 15.66
N LEU A 143 -3.03 3.66 15.23
CA LEU A 143 -3.19 2.43 15.99
C LEU A 143 -2.44 2.60 17.34
N PRO A 144 -3.08 2.40 18.49
CA PRO A 144 -2.36 2.39 19.77
C PRO A 144 -1.26 1.31 19.75
N ALA A 145 -0.05 1.67 20.16
CA ALA A 145 1.10 0.76 20.08
C ALA A 145 0.87 -0.59 20.79
N GLY A 146 0.11 -0.60 21.89
CA GLY A 146 -0.25 -1.81 22.62
C GLY A 146 -1.27 -2.74 21.94
N MET A 147 -1.91 -2.31 20.85
CA MET A 147 -2.83 -3.16 20.07
C MET A 147 -2.13 -3.95 18.97
N TRP A 148 -0.93 -3.53 18.55
CA TRP A 148 -0.10 -4.39 17.70
C TRP A 148 0.28 -5.66 18.50
N PRO A 149 0.18 -6.87 17.93
CA PRO A 149 0.52 -8.07 18.69
C PRO A 149 1.96 -7.99 19.20
N LYS A 150 2.18 -8.50 20.41
CA LYS A 150 3.46 -8.31 21.12
C LYS A 150 4.66 -8.96 20.42
N ASP A 151 4.42 -10.02 19.66
CA ASP A 151 5.42 -10.85 18.99
C ASP A 151 4.81 -11.57 17.78
N ARG A 152 5.66 -12.14 16.92
CA ARG A 152 5.24 -12.87 15.71
C ARG A 152 4.33 -14.07 16.02
N ALA A 153 4.48 -14.71 17.18
CA ALA A 153 3.62 -15.81 17.58
C ALA A 153 2.20 -15.34 17.96
N ALA A 154 2.07 -14.20 18.65
CA ALA A 154 0.81 -13.54 18.93
C ALA A 154 0.14 -13.04 17.64
N PHE A 155 0.94 -12.51 16.71
CA PHE A 155 0.46 -12.17 15.37
C PHE A 155 -0.13 -13.38 14.65
N GLY A 156 0.58 -14.53 14.64
CA GLY A 156 0.08 -15.75 14.00
C GLY A 156 -1.28 -16.18 14.55
N ARG A 157 -1.46 -16.18 15.87
CA ARG A 157 -2.76 -16.50 16.49
C ARG A 157 -3.86 -15.51 16.10
N TYR A 158 -3.56 -14.22 16.12
CA TYR A 158 -4.49 -13.18 15.68
C TYR A 158 -4.88 -13.38 14.21
N TRP A 159 -3.89 -13.62 13.35
CA TRP A 159 -4.08 -13.81 11.91
C TRP A 159 -4.96 -15.02 11.61
N ASP A 160 -4.65 -16.17 12.19
CA ASP A 160 -5.42 -17.40 12.00
C ASP A 160 -6.88 -17.24 12.45
N GLN A 161 -7.09 -16.59 13.59
CA GLN A 161 -8.43 -16.27 14.07
C GLN A 161 -9.20 -15.39 13.07
N GLN A 162 -8.60 -14.29 12.62
CA GLN A 162 -9.25 -13.38 11.67
C GLN A 162 -9.54 -14.08 10.34
N ILE A 163 -8.59 -14.82 9.78
CA ILE A 163 -8.76 -15.55 8.52
C ILE A 163 -9.88 -16.61 8.62
N SER A 164 -10.04 -17.27 9.76
CA SER A 164 -11.08 -18.30 9.93
C SER A 164 -12.50 -17.75 9.77
N VAL A 165 -12.74 -16.52 10.25
CA VAL A 165 -14.06 -15.86 10.24
C VAL A 165 -14.26 -14.91 9.06
N LEU A 166 -13.19 -14.53 8.37
CA LEU A 166 -13.22 -13.55 7.29
C LEU A 166 -14.07 -14.03 6.10
N ARG A 167 -15.10 -13.28 5.75
CA ARG A 167 -15.98 -13.54 4.59
C ARG A 167 -16.26 -12.24 3.88
N ALA A 168 -15.95 -12.16 2.60
CA ALA A 168 -16.17 -10.92 1.85
C ALA A 168 -17.66 -10.72 1.53
N GLU A 169 -18.22 -9.58 1.94
CA GLU A 169 -19.58 -9.21 1.62
C GLU A 169 -19.70 -8.49 0.27
N ALA A 170 -20.92 -8.40 -0.27
CA ALA A 170 -21.21 -7.81 -1.57
C ALA A 170 -20.56 -6.44 -1.83
N PRO A 171 -20.54 -5.47 -0.90
CA PRO A 171 -19.85 -4.18 -1.11
C PRO A 171 -18.35 -4.35 -1.39
N GLY A 172 -17.65 -5.10 -0.55
CA GLY A 172 -16.22 -5.40 -0.72
C GLY A 172 -15.94 -6.17 -2.00
N VAL A 173 -16.75 -7.19 -2.30
CA VAL A 173 -16.65 -7.99 -3.53
C VAL A 173 -16.83 -7.14 -4.78
N ARG A 174 -17.82 -6.25 -4.82
CA ARG A 174 -18.02 -5.33 -5.97
C ARG A 174 -16.81 -4.46 -6.21
N VAL A 175 -16.26 -3.87 -5.15
CA VAL A 175 -15.07 -3.02 -5.21
C VAL A 175 -13.84 -3.81 -5.68
N GLY A 176 -13.58 -4.97 -5.07
CA GLY A 176 -12.46 -5.84 -5.43
C GLY A 176 -12.53 -6.35 -6.87
N ARG A 177 -13.72 -6.76 -7.33
CA ARG A 177 -13.93 -7.15 -8.73
C ARG A 177 -13.79 -5.95 -9.68
N GLY A 178 -14.24 -4.77 -9.28
CA GLY A 178 -14.06 -3.54 -10.05
C GLY A 178 -12.57 -3.19 -10.27
N LEU A 179 -11.72 -3.45 -9.27
CA LEU A 179 -10.27 -3.34 -9.43
C LEU A 179 -9.69 -4.37 -10.38
N LEU A 180 -10.09 -5.64 -10.21
CA LEU A 180 -9.48 -6.75 -10.93
C LEU A 180 -9.94 -6.83 -12.39
N PHE A 181 -11.13 -6.34 -12.69
CA PHE A 181 -11.77 -6.38 -14.01
C PHE A 181 -12.19 -4.96 -14.44
N PRO A 182 -11.23 -4.04 -14.66
CA PRO A 182 -11.55 -2.65 -14.96
C PRO A 182 -12.14 -2.52 -16.37
N LYS A 183 -13.33 -1.91 -16.49
CA LYS A 183 -14.02 -1.73 -17.77
C LYS A 183 -13.61 -0.46 -18.53
N HIS A 184 -13.37 0.63 -17.80
CA HIS A 184 -13.10 1.97 -18.36
C HIS A 184 -11.72 2.48 -17.91
N THR A 185 -10.64 1.83 -18.35
CA THR A 185 -9.27 2.22 -18.01
C THR A 185 -8.36 2.21 -19.23
N ALA A 186 -7.20 2.86 -19.11
CA ALA A 186 -6.19 2.91 -20.15
C ALA A 186 -5.76 1.50 -20.61
N LEU A 187 -5.44 1.35 -21.91
CA LEU A 187 -5.12 0.06 -22.52
C LEU A 187 -3.93 -0.64 -21.87
N TRP A 188 -2.89 0.10 -21.48
CA TRP A 188 -1.72 -0.45 -20.79
C TRP A 188 -2.09 -1.07 -19.44
N TYR A 189 -3.06 -0.48 -18.72
CA TYR A 189 -3.53 -1.01 -17.44
C TYR A 189 -4.25 -2.33 -17.65
N ARG A 190 -5.16 -2.38 -18.64
CA ARG A 190 -5.87 -3.60 -19.03
C ARG A 190 -4.92 -4.73 -19.45
N ALA A 191 -3.77 -4.42 -20.04
CA ALA A 191 -2.76 -5.41 -20.42
C ALA A 191 -2.06 -6.04 -19.21
N ILE A 192 -1.84 -5.30 -18.11
CA ILE A 192 -1.18 -5.79 -16.90
C ILE A 192 -2.14 -6.61 -16.02
N MET A 193 -3.44 -6.30 -16.05
CA MET A 193 -4.44 -6.88 -15.14
C MET A 193 -4.57 -8.41 -15.16
N PRO A 194 -4.47 -9.15 -16.29
CA PRO A 194 -4.49 -10.61 -16.27
C PRO A 194 -3.40 -11.20 -15.38
N SER A 195 -2.17 -10.68 -15.46
CA SER A 195 -1.05 -11.10 -14.63
C SER A 195 -1.26 -10.73 -13.17
N ALA A 196 -1.72 -9.49 -12.90
CA ALA A 196 -2.04 -9.05 -11.54
C ALA A 196 -3.14 -9.92 -10.89
N ARG A 197 -4.20 -10.26 -11.65
CA ARG A 197 -5.26 -11.18 -11.21
C ARG A 197 -4.72 -12.57 -10.91
N PHE A 198 -3.86 -13.09 -11.77
CA PHE A 198 -3.26 -14.41 -11.60
C PHE A 198 -2.41 -14.49 -10.32
N LEU A 199 -1.53 -13.50 -10.12
CA LEU A 199 -0.71 -13.40 -8.90
C LEU A 199 -1.58 -13.22 -7.65
N THR A 200 -2.57 -12.32 -7.71
CA THR A 200 -3.50 -12.08 -6.61
C THR A 200 -4.25 -13.34 -6.22
N ALA A 201 -4.80 -14.08 -7.20
CA ALA A 201 -5.50 -15.33 -6.93
C ALA A 201 -4.56 -16.38 -6.31
N GLY A 202 -3.35 -16.55 -6.85
CA GLY A 202 -2.40 -17.53 -6.31
C GLY A 202 -1.88 -17.22 -4.90
N LEU A 203 -1.93 -15.95 -4.48
CA LEU A 203 -1.54 -15.52 -3.15
C LEU A 203 -2.69 -15.49 -2.13
N LEU A 204 -3.94 -15.65 -2.58
CA LEU A 204 -5.12 -15.55 -1.72
C LEU A 204 -5.51 -16.91 -1.09
N PRO A 205 -6.00 -16.89 0.16
CA PRO A 205 -6.68 -18.04 0.76
C PRO A 205 -7.83 -18.55 -0.13
N CYS A 206 -8.10 -19.86 -0.05
CA CYS A 206 -9.09 -20.52 -0.91
C CYS A 206 -10.48 -19.88 -0.81
N GLN A 207 -10.93 -19.61 0.42
CA GLN A 207 -12.23 -18.98 0.65
C GLN A 207 -12.37 -17.62 -0.06
N LEU A 208 -11.36 -16.75 0.06
CA LEU A 208 -11.43 -15.43 -0.57
C LEU A 208 -11.36 -15.50 -2.09
N ARG A 209 -10.64 -16.49 -2.66
CA ARG A 209 -10.72 -16.72 -4.11
C ARG A 209 -12.17 -17.00 -4.55
N VAL A 210 -12.90 -17.80 -3.78
CA VAL A 210 -14.32 -18.08 -4.04
C VAL A 210 -15.15 -16.80 -3.89
N ASP A 211 -15.01 -16.08 -2.79
CA ASP A 211 -15.81 -14.88 -2.51
C ASP A 211 -15.64 -13.80 -3.60
N PHE A 212 -14.42 -13.58 -4.09
CA PHE A 212 -14.14 -12.62 -5.18
C PHE A 212 -14.40 -13.19 -6.58
N GLY A 213 -14.77 -14.47 -6.70
CA GLY A 213 -15.04 -15.15 -7.97
C GLY A 213 -13.80 -15.25 -8.84
N LEU A 214 -12.68 -15.66 -8.24
CA LEU A 214 -11.39 -15.91 -8.88
C LEU A 214 -11.21 -17.42 -9.09
N PRO A 215 -11.54 -17.95 -10.29
CA PRO A 215 -11.41 -19.38 -10.55
C PRO A 215 -9.95 -19.81 -10.42
N TRP A 216 -9.74 -20.95 -9.77
CA TRP A 216 -8.42 -21.51 -9.54
C TRP A 216 -8.45 -23.02 -9.75
N SER A 217 -7.56 -23.51 -10.59
CA SER A 217 -7.44 -24.95 -10.91
C SER A 217 -6.02 -25.43 -10.65
N ASP A 218 -5.81 -26.73 -10.67
CA ASP A 218 -4.47 -27.32 -10.47
C ASP A 218 -3.45 -26.82 -11.50
N LEU A 219 -3.89 -26.54 -12.73
CA LEU A 219 -3.04 -25.93 -13.75
C LEU A 219 -2.61 -24.52 -13.36
N HIS A 220 -3.51 -23.72 -12.77
CA HIS A 220 -3.16 -22.40 -12.24
C HIS A 220 -2.15 -22.52 -11.09
N ALA A 221 -2.36 -23.46 -10.16
CA ALA A 221 -1.44 -23.71 -9.05
C ALA A 221 -0.03 -24.07 -9.54
N ARG A 222 0.09 -25.04 -10.46
CA ARG A 222 1.40 -25.43 -11.03
C ARG A 222 2.09 -24.28 -11.76
N ARG A 223 1.34 -23.49 -12.52
CA ARG A 223 1.87 -22.30 -13.21
C ARG A 223 2.35 -21.26 -12.20
N PHE A 224 1.60 -21.05 -11.12
CA PHE A 224 1.92 -20.07 -10.10
C PHE A 224 3.21 -20.45 -9.36
N GLU A 225 3.32 -21.69 -8.90
CA GLU A 225 4.54 -22.19 -8.27
C GLU A 225 5.76 -22.10 -9.18
N ARG A 226 5.59 -22.40 -10.48
CA ARG A 226 6.66 -22.20 -11.47
C ARG A 226 7.03 -20.73 -11.62
N THR A 227 6.05 -19.83 -11.70
CA THR A 227 6.29 -18.38 -11.78
C THR A 227 7.03 -17.88 -10.55
N MET A 228 6.62 -18.28 -9.34
CA MET A 228 7.28 -17.91 -8.09
C MET A 228 8.72 -18.44 -8.04
N ARG A 229 8.96 -19.69 -8.46
CA ARG A 229 10.32 -20.26 -8.55
C ARG A 229 11.20 -19.53 -9.55
N ILE A 230 10.67 -19.11 -10.69
CA ILE A 230 11.43 -18.30 -11.66
C ILE A 230 11.76 -16.93 -11.06
N LEU A 231 10.79 -16.29 -10.39
CA LEU A 231 10.99 -15.00 -9.74
C LEU A 231 12.00 -15.09 -8.60
N SER A 232 11.98 -16.14 -7.77
CA SER A 232 12.93 -16.34 -6.68
C SER A 232 14.38 -16.47 -7.16
N VAL A 233 14.59 -16.95 -8.39
CA VAL A 233 15.93 -17.05 -8.99
C VAL A 233 16.35 -15.79 -9.74
N THR A 234 15.39 -15.11 -10.40
CA THR A 234 15.69 -13.99 -11.29
C THR A 234 15.63 -12.63 -10.60
N TYR A 235 14.66 -12.39 -9.70
CA TYR A 235 14.46 -11.10 -9.05
C TYR A 235 15.64 -10.69 -8.15
N PRO A 236 16.21 -11.56 -7.27
CA PRO A 236 17.34 -11.16 -6.42
C PRO A 236 18.60 -10.75 -7.20
N LYS A 237 18.71 -11.16 -8.47
CA LYS A 237 19.84 -10.82 -9.36
C LYS A 237 19.69 -9.43 -9.99
N LEU A 238 18.53 -8.78 -9.85
CA LEU A 238 18.33 -7.43 -10.37
C LEU A 238 19.14 -6.41 -9.55
N PRO A 239 19.73 -5.39 -10.21
CA PRO A 239 20.39 -4.29 -9.52
C PRO A 239 19.48 -3.62 -8.49
N ARG A 240 20.06 -3.21 -7.35
CA ARG A 240 19.31 -2.60 -6.23
C ARG A 240 18.47 -1.40 -6.68
N GLY A 241 18.98 -0.56 -7.58
CA GLY A 241 18.21 0.59 -8.10
C GLY A 241 16.92 0.22 -8.83
N ILE A 242 16.88 -0.93 -9.52
CA ILE A 242 15.66 -1.45 -10.14
C ILE A 242 14.72 -2.00 -9.07
N ARG A 243 15.27 -2.77 -8.13
CA ARG A 243 14.50 -3.36 -7.03
C ARG A 243 13.88 -2.31 -6.13
N HIS A 244 14.55 -1.18 -5.89
CA HIS A 244 14.11 -0.14 -4.96
C HIS A 244 13.45 1.06 -5.65
N TRP A 245 13.35 1.05 -6.98
CA TRP A 245 12.88 2.19 -7.78
C TRP A 245 11.54 2.72 -7.27
N PHE A 246 10.59 1.85 -6.95
CA PHE A 246 9.24 2.30 -6.62
C PHE A 246 9.18 3.07 -5.29
N LYS A 247 10.00 2.66 -4.31
CA LYS A 247 10.21 3.43 -3.07
C LYS A 247 10.82 4.79 -3.39
N ASP A 248 11.92 4.81 -4.15
CA ASP A 248 12.63 6.05 -4.51
C ASP A 248 11.70 7.01 -5.29
N TYR A 249 10.89 6.49 -6.21
CA TYR A 249 9.87 7.24 -6.94
C TYR A 249 8.82 7.87 -6.01
N CYS A 250 8.31 7.12 -5.02
CA CYS A 250 7.33 7.62 -4.08
C CYS A 250 7.88 8.74 -3.19
N LEU A 251 9.09 8.56 -2.65
CA LEU A 251 9.73 9.54 -1.78
C LEU A 251 10.12 10.81 -2.57
N ALA A 252 10.67 10.65 -3.77
CA ALA A 252 11.02 11.78 -4.63
C ALA A 252 9.78 12.58 -5.08
N GLU A 253 8.63 11.93 -5.24
CA GLU A 253 7.38 12.65 -5.51
C GLU A 253 6.93 13.47 -4.29
N LEU A 254 7.05 12.91 -3.09
CA LEU A 254 6.70 13.60 -1.86
C LEU A 254 7.58 14.85 -1.64
N ASP A 255 8.86 14.78 -2.00
CA ASP A 255 9.77 15.94 -1.98
C ASP A 255 9.28 17.08 -2.87
N LYS A 256 8.71 16.77 -4.03
CA LYS A 256 8.17 17.82 -4.93
C LYS A 256 6.99 18.54 -4.30
N ASP A 257 6.16 17.80 -3.57
CA ASP A 257 4.99 18.36 -2.89
C ASP A 257 5.37 19.20 -1.65
N LEU A 258 6.50 18.87 -1.02
CA LEU A 258 7.03 19.58 0.16
C LEU A 258 7.81 20.85 -0.21
N ARG A 259 8.28 20.99 -1.47
CA ARG A 259 8.95 22.21 -1.92
C ARG A 259 7.97 23.38 -1.88
N PRO A 260 8.32 24.53 -1.25
CA PRO A 260 7.44 25.68 -1.23
C PRO A 260 7.16 26.17 -2.66
N ALA A 261 5.89 26.46 -2.95
CA ALA A 261 5.39 26.90 -4.26
C ALA A 261 5.91 28.30 -4.72
N GLY A 262 7.04 28.77 -4.18
CA GLY A 262 7.55 30.15 -4.34
C GLY A 262 8.97 30.30 -4.89
N ALA A 263 9.69 29.22 -5.22
CA ALA A 263 11.10 29.33 -5.66
C ALA A 263 11.31 29.85 -7.11
N PHE A 264 10.24 30.24 -7.82
CA PHE A 264 10.31 30.94 -9.11
C PHE A 264 9.61 32.30 -9.04
N ARG A 265 10.06 33.19 -8.16
CA ARG A 265 9.87 34.63 -8.35
C ARG A 265 11.21 35.20 -8.82
N ARG A 266 11.34 35.51 -10.12
CA ARG A 266 12.48 36.29 -10.63
C ARG A 266 12.58 37.55 -9.77
N PRO A 267 13.78 37.99 -9.36
CA PRO A 267 13.91 39.29 -8.71
C PRO A 267 13.36 40.34 -9.67
N ALA A 268 12.42 41.16 -9.18
CA ALA A 268 11.98 42.33 -9.91
C ALA A 268 13.23 43.17 -10.20
N ALA A 269 13.57 43.31 -11.48
CA ALA A 269 14.65 44.20 -11.88
C ALA A 269 14.31 45.59 -11.38
N ALA A 270 15.13 46.12 -10.47
CA ALA A 270 15.09 47.52 -10.09
C ALA A 270 15.45 48.34 -11.33
N THR A 271 14.44 48.87 -12.02
CA THR A 271 14.63 49.88 -13.05
C THR A 271 14.96 51.20 -12.35
N SER A 272 16.25 51.45 -12.16
CA SER A 272 16.78 52.79 -11.93
C SER A 272 16.55 53.63 -13.19
N HIS A 273 15.61 54.56 -13.15
CA HIS A 273 15.46 55.60 -14.16
C HIS A 273 16.58 56.65 -14.01
N PRO A 274 17.38 56.92 -15.05
CA PRO A 274 18.20 58.14 -15.09
C PRO A 274 17.33 59.33 -15.52
N GLN A 275 17.44 60.45 -14.80
CA GLN A 275 16.88 61.74 -15.21
C GLN A 275 17.45 62.17 -16.58
N PRO A 276 16.63 62.71 -17.50
CA PRO A 276 17.13 63.27 -18.76
C PRO A 276 17.85 64.61 -18.51
N GLN A 277 19.05 64.71 -19.08
CA GLN A 277 19.80 65.96 -19.18
C GLN A 277 19.12 66.90 -20.17
N ASP A 278 19.00 68.14 -19.73
CA ASP A 278 18.48 69.31 -20.42
C ASP A 278 19.52 69.84 -21.43
N GLN A 279 19.20 69.87 -22.72
CA GLN A 279 19.89 70.67 -23.74
C GLN A 279 18.96 70.97 -24.92
N SER A 280 18.53 72.23 -25.07
CA SER A 280 18.75 73.00 -26.30
C SER A 280 18.27 74.45 -26.15
N SER A 281 19.21 75.37 -26.40
CA SER A 281 19.09 76.66 -27.13
C SER A 281 18.13 77.74 -26.64
#